data_AF-A0AAW5IB83-F1
#
_entry.id   AF-A0AAW5IB83-F1
#
_cell.length_a   1.000
_cell.length_b   1.000
_cell.length_c   1.000
_cell.angle_alpha   90.00
_cell.angle_beta   90.00
_cell.angle_gamma   90.00
#
_symmetry.space_group_name_H-M   'P 1'
#
loop_
_entity.id
_entity.type
_entity.pdbx_description
1 polymer ?
#
loop_
_entity_poly.entity_id
_entity_poly.type
_entity_poly.pdbx_seq_one_letter_code
_entity_poly.pdbx_strand_id
1 'polypeptide(L)'
;MQKSRFSIYKISSIKMNAIKMNTIRIGMAVGVCFLLALAAGCSSDADQPPYPDGSNGDAGMNQPSENEDEITTVPFTITLGGLSGSDGNAKQDGRNTRVAPPGAGSSSSSGTIGEDYGYAETDKVNAVRLIAFRRRVQNKGENTATYDAAVNDIQGFEYDPTNDKVITGKPTVEDVNEDDYLSGKPHKHYVVKGKFGISRGYEYRIIALAYNSQEKSPYPQYEENNVVTTEMLNLKKGTTFQEFKATFASYLVNDDGKTDTPNNWLDYLKKIVLTLNNVDCLSRQLITVPQLFYGTLYQQGDDTQNPIISSADYQKENLGNNTPTPLVGTLYRGMAEVEVHITHAAHYSITAQTQWYCLLADTVLTQMPLTSYDGFKQGGEPINNYSKKGGTYTAIAYAQFPGEGKEVVLKAFVLPGKTHLAVRIGLKAYPHAHNYQIKAKDMMSSEAATCVIVVDGVSNLFYLRRNHKYVFTYDEQKTLTDSRHLLE
;
A
#
# COMPACT_ATOMS: atom_id res chain seq x y z
N MET A 1 -21.93 7.74 -75.98
CA MET A 1 -22.40 7.25 -74.66
C MET A 1 -22.31 8.42 -73.68
N GLN A 2 -23.22 9.40 -73.72
CA GLN A 2 -24.55 9.45 -73.06
C GLN A 2 -24.46 9.27 -71.53
N LYS A 3 -24.40 10.39 -70.78
CA LYS A 3 -25.47 10.99 -69.91
C LYS A 3 -25.66 10.19 -68.60
N SER A 4 -25.97 10.72 -67.42
CA SER A 4 -26.32 12.05 -66.90
C SER A 4 -26.21 11.98 -65.37
N ARG A 5 -26.05 13.15 -64.74
CA ARG A 5 -26.30 13.43 -63.32
C ARG A 5 -27.71 13.01 -62.90
N PHE A 6 -27.90 12.63 -61.63
CA PHE A 6 -29.05 13.02 -60.80
C PHE A 6 -28.71 12.90 -59.30
N SER A 7 -28.70 14.06 -58.64
CA SER A 7 -29.01 14.25 -57.22
C SER A 7 -30.50 13.98 -57.01
N ILE A 8 -30.94 13.61 -55.80
CA ILE A 8 -32.11 14.19 -55.09
C ILE A 8 -32.56 13.40 -53.83
N TYR A 9 -32.93 14.17 -52.79
CA TYR A 9 -33.83 13.99 -51.63
C TYR A 9 -33.50 13.05 -50.44
N LYS A 10 -33.08 13.71 -49.35
CA LYS A 10 -33.79 13.82 -48.06
C LYS A 10 -35.05 12.94 -47.92
N ILE A 11 -34.98 11.92 -47.06
CA ILE A 11 -36.18 11.33 -46.43
C ILE A 11 -36.05 11.45 -44.91
N SER A 12 -37.16 11.93 -44.37
CA SER A 12 -37.50 12.30 -43.02
C SER A 12 -37.60 11.09 -42.07
N SER A 13 -37.30 11.36 -40.80
CA SER A 13 -38.01 10.89 -39.61
C SER A 13 -38.63 9.48 -39.60
N ILE A 14 -38.07 8.60 -38.75
CA ILE A 14 -38.88 7.65 -37.99
C ILE A 14 -38.68 7.95 -36.50
N LYS A 15 -39.73 8.50 -35.89
CA LYS A 15 -39.97 8.51 -34.45
C LYS A 15 -40.30 7.08 -34.02
N MET A 16 -39.70 6.60 -32.94
CA MET A 16 -40.37 5.69 -32.01
C MET A 16 -39.99 6.03 -30.56
N ASN A 17 -40.90 6.78 -29.94
CA ASN A 17 -41.42 6.71 -28.58
C ASN A 17 -40.53 6.16 -27.45
N ALA A 18 -40.18 7.09 -26.56
CA ALA A 18 -40.47 7.08 -25.12
C ALA A 18 -40.53 5.72 -24.41
N ILE A 19 -39.47 5.38 -23.69
CA ILE A 19 -39.55 4.60 -22.46
C ILE A 19 -39.22 5.56 -21.30
N LYS A 20 -40.27 6.00 -20.60
CA LYS A 20 -40.16 6.61 -19.27
C LYS A 20 -39.70 5.51 -18.32
N MET A 21 -38.63 5.73 -17.58
CA MET A 21 -38.40 5.05 -16.31
C MET A 21 -38.18 6.08 -15.21
N ASN A 22 -38.96 5.87 -14.15
CA ASN A 22 -39.25 6.80 -13.08
C ASN A 22 -38.04 7.14 -12.22
N THR A 23 -37.98 8.42 -11.84
CA THR A 23 -37.44 8.95 -10.60
C THR A 23 -37.78 8.04 -9.41
N ILE A 24 -36.77 7.55 -8.69
CA ILE A 24 -36.91 7.14 -7.30
C ILE A 24 -35.95 8.00 -6.47
N ARG A 25 -36.57 8.95 -5.75
CA ARG A 25 -36.01 9.62 -4.57
C ARG A 25 -36.05 8.64 -3.41
N ILE A 26 -34.92 8.41 -2.76
CA ILE A 26 -34.80 8.02 -1.35
C ILE A 26 -33.55 8.79 -0.88
N GLY A 27 -33.61 9.81 -0.02
CA GLY A 27 -34.42 9.94 1.18
C GLY A 27 -33.55 9.52 2.36
N MET A 28 -32.73 10.43 2.88
CA MET A 28 -31.98 10.23 4.13
C MET A 28 -32.93 9.86 5.27
N ALA A 29 -32.57 8.85 6.06
CA ALA A 29 -33.05 8.71 7.43
C ALA A 29 -31.97 8.08 8.30
N VAL A 30 -31.75 8.77 9.42
CA VAL A 30 -30.81 8.56 10.51
C VAL A 30 -31.27 7.43 11.44
N GLY A 31 -30.33 6.77 12.13
CA GLY A 31 -30.57 5.98 13.36
C GLY A 31 -29.63 4.78 13.45
N VAL A 32 -28.47 4.85 14.10
CA VAL A 32 -28.27 4.80 15.57
C VAL A 32 -29.05 3.63 16.21
N CYS A 33 -28.40 2.49 16.46
CA CYS A 33 -28.21 1.94 17.82
C CYS A 33 -27.56 0.54 17.82
N PHE A 34 -26.82 0.35 18.92
CA PHE A 34 -26.04 -0.79 19.37
C PHE A 34 -26.82 -2.10 19.59
N LEU A 35 -26.08 -3.21 19.45
CA LEU A 35 -26.08 -4.47 20.21
C LEU A 35 -27.24 -4.77 21.18
N LEU A 36 -27.78 -5.99 21.10
CA LEU A 36 -27.98 -6.87 22.26
C LEU A 36 -28.16 -8.33 21.82
N ALA A 37 -27.37 -9.21 22.43
CA ALA A 37 -27.46 -10.65 22.34
C ALA A 37 -28.73 -11.19 23.02
N LEU A 38 -29.23 -12.33 22.54
CA LEU A 38 -30.06 -13.23 23.35
C LEU A 38 -29.82 -14.66 22.88
N ALA A 39 -29.11 -15.41 23.71
CA ALA A 39 -29.20 -16.85 23.76
C ALA A 39 -30.55 -17.21 24.42
N ALA A 40 -31.30 -18.10 23.79
CA ALA A 40 -32.31 -18.92 24.45
C ALA A 40 -32.47 -20.19 23.62
N GLY A 41 -32.12 -21.33 24.23
CA GLY A 41 -32.48 -22.63 23.71
C GLY A 41 -33.97 -22.88 23.85
N CYS A 42 -34.53 -23.62 22.90
CA CYS A 42 -35.73 -24.41 23.08
C CYS A 42 -35.53 -25.73 22.35
N SER A 43 -35.43 -26.82 23.12
CA SER A 43 -35.71 -28.17 22.65
C SER A 43 -37.21 -28.33 22.40
N SER A 44 -37.59 -29.12 21.41
CA SER A 44 -38.50 -30.27 21.60
C SER A 44 -38.88 -30.93 20.26
N ASP A 45 -38.58 -32.22 20.20
CA ASP A 45 -39.41 -33.35 19.71
C ASP A 45 -39.82 -33.55 18.25
N ALA A 46 -39.94 -34.85 17.95
CA ALA A 46 -40.45 -35.56 16.76
C ALA A 46 -39.43 -35.69 15.61
N ASP A 47 -39.01 -36.85 15.10
CA ASP A 47 -39.44 -38.24 15.24
C ASP A 47 -38.27 -39.17 14.84
N GLN A 48 -38.13 -40.30 15.53
CA GLN A 48 -37.58 -41.57 15.00
C GLN A 48 -38.74 -42.58 15.06
N PRO A 49 -38.75 -43.76 14.36
CA PRO A 49 -37.63 -44.57 13.82
C PRO A 49 -38.03 -45.20 12.43
N PRO A 50 -37.54 -46.37 11.91
CA PRO A 50 -36.47 -47.28 12.36
C PRO A 50 -35.46 -47.74 11.26
N TYR A 51 -34.30 -48.24 11.70
CA TYR A 51 -33.44 -49.16 10.94
C TYR A 51 -33.97 -50.61 11.08
N PRO A 52 -33.68 -51.52 10.13
CA PRO A 52 -32.62 -52.49 10.44
C PRO A 52 -31.74 -52.94 9.26
N ASP A 53 -30.49 -53.26 9.62
CA ASP A 53 -29.53 -54.23 9.09
C ASP A 53 -29.34 -54.44 7.58
N GLY A 54 -28.11 -54.12 7.15
CA GLY A 54 -27.52 -54.59 5.90
C GLY A 54 -26.01 -54.40 5.92
N SER A 55 -25.29 -55.38 6.49
CA SER A 55 -23.84 -55.45 6.41
C SER A 55 -23.40 -55.63 4.96
N ASN A 56 -22.49 -54.80 4.47
CA ASN A 56 -21.52 -55.18 3.46
C ASN A 56 -20.24 -54.40 3.73
N GLY A 57 -19.16 -55.14 3.97
CA GLY A 57 -17.85 -54.59 4.24
C GLY A 57 -17.37 -53.75 3.08
N ASP A 58 -16.93 -52.54 3.39
CA ASP A 58 -15.86 -51.90 2.65
C ASP A 58 -14.79 -51.54 3.67
N ALA A 59 -13.54 -51.84 3.32
CA ALA A 59 -12.36 -51.55 4.10
C ALA A 59 -12.11 -50.04 4.06
N GLY A 60 -13.00 -49.28 4.69
CA GLY A 60 -12.86 -47.87 4.93
C GLY A 60 -11.74 -47.66 5.94
N MET A 61 -10.57 -47.28 5.44
CA MET A 61 -9.59 -46.52 6.21
C MET A 61 -10.33 -45.60 7.17
N ASN A 62 -10.02 -45.69 8.47
CA ASN A 62 -10.48 -44.72 9.46
C ASN A 62 -10.04 -43.33 8.98
N GLN A 63 -10.91 -42.62 8.25
CA GLN A 63 -10.85 -41.18 8.18
C GLN A 63 -11.02 -40.70 9.62
N PRO A 64 -10.14 -39.83 10.15
CA PRO A 64 -10.38 -39.20 11.42
C PRO A 64 -11.74 -38.50 11.34
N SER A 65 -12.64 -38.85 12.25
CA SER A 65 -13.96 -38.24 12.38
C SER A 65 -13.84 -36.72 12.36
N GLU A 66 -14.68 -36.09 11.55
CA GLU A 66 -14.87 -34.65 11.39
C GLU A 66 -15.06 -33.93 12.73
N ASN A 67 -13.96 -33.53 13.37
CA ASN A 67 -13.94 -32.37 14.26
C ASN A 67 -13.40 -31.19 13.44
N GLU A 68 -14.06 -30.85 12.32
CA GLU A 68 -13.65 -29.75 11.44
C GLU A 68 -13.70 -28.37 12.12
N ASP A 69 -14.22 -28.29 13.35
CA ASP A 69 -14.40 -27.07 14.13
C ASP A 69 -13.37 -26.88 15.27
N GLU A 70 -12.37 -27.76 15.41
CA GLU A 70 -11.33 -27.52 16.44
C GLU A 70 -10.41 -26.36 16.01
N ILE A 71 -10.65 -25.18 16.60
CA ILE A 71 -9.84 -23.97 16.42
C ILE A 71 -8.94 -23.79 17.63
N THR A 72 -7.62 -23.85 17.41
CA THR A 72 -6.64 -23.48 18.42
C THR A 72 -6.36 -21.99 18.35
N THR A 73 -6.52 -21.29 19.46
CA THR A 73 -6.22 -19.86 19.55
C THR A 73 -4.78 -19.64 19.96
N VAL A 74 -4.00 -18.98 19.11
CA VAL A 74 -2.56 -18.74 19.30
C VAL A 74 -2.31 -17.25 19.50
N PRO A 75 -1.55 -16.83 20.53
CA PRO A 75 -1.16 -15.43 20.67
C PRO A 75 -0.21 -15.02 19.56
N PHE A 76 -0.26 -13.76 19.14
CA PHE A 76 0.73 -13.20 18.24
C PHE A 76 1.27 -11.86 18.75
N THR A 77 2.48 -11.53 18.31
CA THR A 77 3.13 -10.23 18.50
C THR A 77 3.67 -9.73 17.16
N ILE A 78 3.29 -8.52 16.76
CA ILE A 78 3.79 -7.84 15.57
C ILE A 78 4.56 -6.59 16.00
N THR A 79 5.78 -6.45 15.51
CA THR A 79 6.63 -5.28 15.73
C THR A 79 6.65 -4.41 14.48
N LEU A 80 6.48 -3.09 14.63
CA LEU A 80 6.57 -2.10 13.56
C LEU A 80 7.91 -1.37 13.64
N GLY A 81 8.62 -1.32 12.52
CA GLY A 81 10.05 -0.98 12.56
C GLY A 81 10.85 -2.26 12.76
N GLY A 82 12.00 -2.37 12.10
CA GLY A 82 12.70 -3.65 11.94
C GLY A 82 14.15 -3.60 11.51
N LEU A 83 15.11 -4.12 12.28
CA LEU A 83 16.06 -5.12 11.80
C LEU A 83 15.80 -6.35 12.68
N SER A 84 15.38 -7.50 12.18
CA SER A 84 15.37 -8.69 13.03
C SER A 84 16.83 -9.11 13.30
N GLY A 85 17.11 -9.78 14.41
CA GLY A 85 18.44 -10.35 14.71
C GLY A 85 19.08 -11.20 13.66
N SER A 86 18.24 -11.99 13.03
CA SER A 86 18.53 -12.81 11.87
C SER A 86 18.80 -11.99 10.59
N ASP A 87 18.54 -10.68 10.59
CA ASP A 87 18.78 -9.75 9.47
C ASP A 87 20.17 -9.09 9.58
N GLY A 88 20.67 -8.87 10.81
CA GLY A 88 22.00 -8.29 11.06
C GLY A 88 23.17 -9.24 10.76
N ASN A 89 22.90 -10.54 10.74
CA ASN A 89 23.82 -11.61 10.33
C ASN A 89 23.19 -12.49 9.24
N ALA A 90 22.66 -11.87 8.18
CA ALA A 90 22.25 -12.63 7.00
C ALA A 90 23.47 -13.36 6.42
N LYS A 91 23.66 -14.63 6.81
CA LYS A 91 24.24 -15.61 5.91
C LYS A 91 23.48 -15.48 4.60
N GLN A 92 24.26 -15.42 3.54
CA GLN A 92 23.90 -15.11 2.17
C GLN A 92 23.06 -16.23 1.53
N ASP A 93 22.11 -16.81 2.28
CA ASP A 93 21.33 -17.99 1.90
C ASP A 93 19.96 -17.61 1.33
N GLY A 94 19.85 -16.38 0.79
CA GLY A 94 18.82 -15.99 -0.18
C GLY A 94 17.38 -15.80 0.33
N ARG A 95 17.06 -16.11 1.59
CA ARG A 95 15.68 -15.98 2.12
C ARG A 95 15.36 -14.64 2.78
N ASN A 96 16.36 -13.84 3.13
CA ASN A 96 16.16 -12.57 3.82
C ASN A 96 16.62 -11.39 2.96
N THR A 97 15.68 -10.82 2.21
CA THR A 97 15.94 -9.69 1.29
C THR A 97 15.58 -8.34 1.91
N ARG A 98 15.28 -8.32 3.22
CA ARG A 98 14.82 -7.13 3.95
C ARG A 98 15.93 -6.08 4.00
N VAL A 99 15.52 -4.82 3.96
CA VAL A 99 16.43 -3.67 3.89
C VAL A 99 16.28 -2.91 5.19
N ALA A 100 17.41 -2.55 5.81
CA ALA A 100 17.42 -1.75 7.04
C ALA A 100 16.65 -0.43 6.86
N PRO A 101 15.92 0.05 7.88
CA PRO A 101 15.26 1.36 7.84
C PRO A 101 16.31 2.49 7.75
N PRO A 102 15.93 3.68 7.24
CA PRO A 102 16.82 4.83 7.26
C PRO A 102 17.26 5.14 8.70
N GLY A 103 18.54 5.46 8.89
CA GLY A 103 19.12 5.70 10.22
C GLY A 103 19.66 4.45 10.92
N ALA A 104 19.29 3.23 10.50
CA ALA A 104 19.85 1.99 11.06
C ALA A 104 21.32 1.80 10.61
N GLY A 105 22.26 2.17 11.48
CA GLY A 105 23.70 2.12 11.21
C GLY A 105 24.34 3.47 10.88
N SER A 106 23.60 4.58 10.99
CA SER A 106 24.19 5.92 10.93
C SER A 106 24.93 6.19 12.23
N SER A 107 26.25 6.01 12.24
CA SER A 107 27.08 6.61 13.28
C SER A 107 27.06 8.12 13.09
N SER A 108 26.14 8.82 13.75
CA SER A 108 26.17 10.27 13.81
C SER A 108 27.43 10.68 14.59
N SER A 109 28.32 11.41 13.92
CA SER A 109 29.50 12.03 14.54
C SER A 109 29.15 13.21 15.46
N SER A 110 27.85 13.47 15.68
CA SER A 110 27.34 14.43 16.65
C SER A 110 26.58 13.67 17.74
N GLY A 111 27.17 13.57 18.94
CA GLY A 111 26.64 12.87 20.12
C GLY A 111 25.35 13.44 20.71
N THR A 112 24.31 13.55 19.90
CA THR A 112 22.94 13.86 20.32
C THR A 112 22.12 12.57 20.22
N ILE A 113 21.55 12.20 21.36
CA ILE A 113 20.78 10.98 21.63
C ILE A 113 19.54 10.95 20.72
N GLY A 114 19.45 9.94 19.84
CA GLY A 114 18.26 9.68 19.03
C GLY A 114 18.58 9.07 17.67
N GLU A 115 19.22 7.89 17.64
CA GLU A 115 19.24 7.06 16.42
C GLU A 115 17.77 6.71 16.10
N ASP A 116 17.21 7.22 14.99
CA ASP A 116 15.84 6.91 14.57
C ASP A 116 15.83 5.52 13.94
N TYR A 117 15.43 4.52 14.72
CA TYR A 117 15.40 3.12 14.32
C TYR A 117 14.14 2.75 13.52
N GLY A 118 13.51 3.71 12.84
CA GLY A 118 12.21 3.55 12.18
C GLY A 118 11.01 3.72 13.12
N TYR A 119 11.25 4.09 14.38
CA TYR A 119 10.20 4.36 15.36
C TYR A 119 9.41 5.63 14.99
N ALA A 120 10.09 6.71 14.60
CA ALA A 120 9.40 7.93 14.19
C ALA A 120 8.64 7.72 12.86
N GLU A 121 9.16 6.87 11.97
CA GLU A 121 8.50 6.54 10.70
C GLU A 121 7.16 5.81 10.87
N THR A 122 6.95 5.14 12.01
CA THR A 122 5.74 4.36 12.30
C THR A 122 4.72 5.12 13.17
N ASP A 123 5.01 6.36 13.58
CA ASP A 123 4.19 7.11 14.53
C ASP A 123 2.75 7.39 14.06
N LYS A 124 2.56 7.49 12.74
CA LYS A 124 1.26 7.72 12.10
C LYS A 124 0.42 6.46 11.90
N VAL A 125 0.97 5.28 12.18
CA VAL A 125 0.24 4.02 12.04
C VAL A 125 -0.85 3.93 13.11
N ASN A 126 -2.07 3.62 12.67
CA ASN A 126 -3.23 3.43 13.57
C ASN A 126 -4.07 2.20 13.20
N ALA A 127 -3.62 1.40 12.24
CA ALA A 127 -4.26 0.16 11.85
C ALA A 127 -3.21 -0.90 11.47
N VAL A 128 -3.44 -2.13 11.94
CA VAL A 128 -2.72 -3.34 11.51
C VAL A 128 -3.74 -4.36 11.06
N ARG A 129 -3.72 -4.73 9.78
CA ARG A 129 -4.58 -5.76 9.19
C ARG A 129 -3.81 -7.07 9.08
N LEU A 130 -4.31 -8.11 9.74
CA LEU A 130 -3.89 -9.50 9.53
C LEU A 130 -4.74 -10.12 8.42
N ILE A 131 -4.09 -10.72 7.45
CA ILE A 131 -4.70 -11.35 6.28
C ILE A 131 -4.18 -12.78 6.24
N ALA A 132 -5.10 -13.74 6.31
CA ALA A 132 -4.77 -15.15 6.29
C ALA A 132 -5.08 -15.75 4.92
N PHE A 133 -4.18 -16.61 4.45
CA PHE A 133 -4.45 -17.57 3.40
C PHE A 133 -4.26 -18.96 3.98
N ARG A 134 -5.12 -19.91 3.62
CA ARG A 134 -5.07 -21.27 4.12
C ARG A 134 -5.17 -22.30 3.01
N ARG A 135 -4.64 -23.48 3.28
CA ARG A 135 -4.83 -24.68 2.45
C ARG A 135 -5.00 -25.91 3.35
N ARG A 136 -5.64 -26.96 2.86
CA ARG A 136 -5.66 -28.24 3.59
C ARG A 136 -4.21 -28.74 3.71
N VAL A 137 -3.86 -29.32 4.86
CA VAL A 137 -2.55 -29.94 5.09
C VAL A 137 -2.30 -30.94 3.96
N GLN A 138 -1.17 -30.79 3.27
CA GLN A 138 -0.79 -31.74 2.23
C GLN A 138 -0.39 -33.05 2.91
N ASN A 139 -1.16 -34.11 2.69
CA ASN A 139 -0.73 -35.45 3.05
C ASN A 139 0.56 -35.74 2.27
N LYS A 140 1.69 -35.97 2.94
CA LYS A 140 3.01 -36.27 2.35
C LYS A 140 3.07 -37.59 1.56
N GLY A 141 1.94 -38.09 1.07
CA GLY A 141 1.79 -39.34 0.35
C GLY A 141 1.10 -39.12 -0.98
N GLU A 142 1.74 -38.40 -1.91
CA GLU A 142 1.71 -38.71 -3.35
C GLU A 142 2.64 -37.75 -4.13
N ASN A 143 3.59 -38.36 -4.84
CA ASN A 143 4.51 -37.80 -5.84
C ASN A 143 5.61 -36.83 -5.41
N THR A 144 6.78 -37.45 -5.23
CA THR A 144 8.14 -36.93 -5.39
C THR A 144 8.35 -36.27 -6.77
N ALA A 145 7.82 -35.07 -6.97
CA ALA A 145 8.38 -34.12 -7.93
C ALA A 145 9.38 -33.24 -7.17
N THR A 146 10.53 -32.98 -7.79
CA THR A 146 11.64 -32.18 -7.27
C THR A 146 11.17 -31.03 -6.38
N TYR A 147 11.50 -31.10 -5.09
CA TYR A 147 11.07 -30.14 -4.06
C TYR A 147 11.71 -28.77 -4.33
N ASP A 148 10.98 -27.88 -5.00
CA ASP A 148 11.24 -26.45 -4.91
C ASP A 148 10.42 -25.88 -3.75
N ALA A 149 11.09 -25.69 -2.61
CA ALA A 149 10.47 -25.12 -1.41
C ALA A 149 9.79 -23.78 -1.71
N ALA A 150 10.34 -22.94 -2.60
CA ALA A 150 9.80 -21.62 -2.89
C ALA A 150 8.50 -21.66 -3.73
N VAL A 151 8.33 -22.67 -4.58
CA VAL A 151 7.11 -22.83 -5.40
C VAL A 151 5.97 -23.44 -4.58
N ASN A 152 6.26 -24.48 -3.79
CA ASN A 152 5.30 -25.09 -2.87
C ASN A 152 4.91 -24.15 -1.74
N ASP A 153 5.78 -23.20 -1.42
CA ASP A 153 5.52 -22.18 -0.44
C ASP A 153 4.28 -21.37 -0.81
N ILE A 154 4.14 -20.95 -2.06
CA ILE A 154 3.10 -20.01 -2.47
C ILE A 154 1.83 -20.74 -2.97
N GLN A 155 1.94 -22.01 -3.37
CA GLN A 155 0.86 -22.75 -4.03
C GLN A 155 -0.23 -23.33 -3.12
N GLY A 156 -1.47 -23.32 -3.62
CA GLY A 156 -2.63 -23.95 -2.99
C GLY A 156 -3.26 -23.16 -1.85
N PHE A 157 -2.68 -22.02 -1.47
CA PHE A 157 -3.21 -21.13 -0.43
C PHE A 157 -4.32 -20.23 -0.98
N GLU A 158 -5.49 -20.27 -0.36
CA GLU A 158 -6.63 -19.42 -0.68
C GLU A 158 -6.96 -18.48 0.47
N TYR A 159 -7.43 -17.28 0.15
CA TYR A 159 -7.80 -16.27 1.14
C TYR A 159 -8.84 -16.81 2.14
N ASP A 160 -8.54 -16.69 3.44
CA ASP A 160 -9.40 -17.07 4.55
C ASP A 160 -10.07 -15.82 5.16
N PRO A 161 -11.30 -15.47 4.74
CA PRO A 161 -12.00 -14.32 5.28
C PRO A 161 -12.38 -14.45 6.76
N THR A 162 -12.36 -15.66 7.34
CA THR A 162 -12.70 -15.85 8.77
C THR A 162 -11.60 -15.37 9.71
N ASN A 163 -10.38 -15.21 9.19
CA ASN A 163 -9.20 -14.78 9.92
C ASN A 163 -8.64 -13.43 9.42
N ASP A 164 -9.35 -12.73 8.54
CA ASP A 164 -9.02 -11.34 8.19
C ASP A 164 -9.49 -10.40 9.30
N LYS A 165 -8.54 -9.72 9.95
CA LYS A 165 -8.80 -8.87 11.11
C LYS A 165 -8.05 -7.56 11.00
N VAL A 166 -8.73 -6.45 11.22
CA VAL A 166 -8.11 -5.13 11.37
C VAL A 166 -8.09 -4.76 12.85
N ILE A 167 -6.91 -4.51 13.38
CA ILE A 167 -6.69 -4.00 14.73
C ILE A 167 -6.51 -2.49 14.60
N THR A 168 -7.44 -1.73 15.16
CA THR A 168 -7.46 -0.27 15.09
C THR A 168 -6.98 0.34 16.40
N GLY A 169 -6.42 1.56 16.29
CA GLY A 169 -5.82 2.28 17.40
C GLY A 169 -4.31 2.38 17.26
N LYS A 170 -3.71 3.32 18.00
CA LYS A 170 -2.27 3.49 18.02
C LYS A 170 -1.63 2.24 18.65
N PRO A 171 -0.65 1.60 17.99
CA PRO A 171 0.11 0.50 18.59
C PRO A 171 0.73 0.89 19.94
N THR A 172 1.01 -0.11 20.77
CA THR A 172 1.61 0.13 22.09
C THR A 172 3.11 0.32 21.96
N VAL A 173 3.69 1.27 22.68
CA VAL A 173 5.15 1.43 22.72
C VAL A 173 5.71 0.44 23.74
N GLU A 174 6.69 -0.37 23.32
CA GLU A 174 7.45 -1.24 24.21
C GLU A 174 8.93 -0.84 24.19
N ASP A 175 9.52 -0.69 25.38
CA ASP A 175 10.96 -0.48 25.55
C ASP A 175 11.65 -1.85 25.48
N VAL A 176 12.60 -1.98 24.57
CA VAL A 176 13.43 -3.17 24.44
C VAL A 176 14.80 -2.86 25.02
N ASN A 177 15.17 -3.56 26.09
CA ASN A 177 16.44 -3.35 26.78
C ASN A 177 17.62 -3.83 25.93
N GLU A 178 17.47 -5.03 25.36
CA GLU A 178 18.39 -5.67 24.41
C GLU A 178 17.54 -6.62 23.55
N ASP A 179 17.69 -6.55 22.25
CA ASP A 179 17.27 -7.61 21.34
C ASP A 179 18.33 -7.75 20.23
N ASP A 180 18.13 -8.74 19.39
CA ASP A 180 19.02 -8.95 18.27
C ASP A 180 18.88 -7.86 17.18
N TYR A 181 17.87 -6.97 17.28
CA TYR A 181 17.56 -5.92 16.30
C TYR A 181 18.61 -4.82 16.28
N LEU A 182 19.06 -4.39 17.47
CA LEU A 182 20.13 -3.42 17.69
C LEU A 182 21.02 -3.95 18.80
N SER A 183 22.06 -4.68 18.42
CA SER A 183 23.04 -5.27 19.33
C SER A 183 23.45 -4.28 20.43
N GLY A 184 22.96 -4.52 21.65
CA GLY A 184 23.41 -3.88 22.89
C GLY A 184 22.94 -2.45 23.14
N LYS A 185 21.90 -1.94 22.46
CA LYS A 185 21.32 -0.61 22.77
C LYS A 185 19.81 -0.66 23.04
N PRO A 186 19.34 -0.04 24.13
CA PRO A 186 17.91 0.07 24.38
C PRO A 186 17.24 0.96 23.34
N HIS A 187 16.05 0.57 22.90
CA HIS A 187 15.28 1.31 21.90
C HIS A 187 13.79 1.01 22.01
N LYS A 188 12.97 1.80 21.29
CA LYS A 188 11.50 1.75 21.35
C LYS A 188 10.93 1.19 20.06
N HIS A 189 9.93 0.33 20.21
CA HIS A 189 9.11 -0.16 19.10
C HIS A 189 7.64 0.04 19.34
N TYR A 190 6.91 0.18 18.25
CA TYR A 190 5.47 0.01 18.26
C TYR A 190 5.13 -1.47 18.08
N VAL A 191 4.33 -2.00 19.00
CA VAL A 191 3.97 -3.41 19.07
C VAL A 191 2.45 -3.56 19.05
N VAL A 192 1.99 -4.57 18.31
CA VAL A 192 0.60 -5.01 18.28
C VAL A 192 0.52 -6.47 18.70
N LYS A 193 -0.27 -6.74 19.74
CA LYS A 193 -0.50 -8.09 20.27
C LYS A 193 -1.95 -8.50 20.03
N GLY A 194 -2.18 -9.79 19.84
CA GLY A 194 -3.53 -10.31 19.69
C GLY A 194 -3.57 -11.83 19.63
N LYS A 195 -4.67 -12.33 19.07
CA LYS A 195 -4.94 -13.77 18.97
C LYS A 195 -5.38 -14.17 17.57
N PHE A 196 -4.81 -15.26 17.07
CA PHE A 196 -5.09 -15.86 15.76
C PHE A 196 -5.70 -17.25 15.92
N GLY A 197 -6.65 -17.63 15.07
CA GLY A 197 -7.32 -18.92 15.11
C GLY A 197 -6.77 -19.87 14.06
N ILE A 198 -6.24 -21.02 14.49
CA ILE A 198 -5.72 -22.07 13.61
C ILE A 198 -6.70 -23.25 13.63
N SER A 199 -7.37 -23.50 12.51
CA SER A 199 -8.26 -24.65 12.34
C SER A 199 -7.47 -25.92 12.09
N ARG A 200 -7.87 -27.02 12.73
CA ARG A 200 -7.30 -28.35 12.52
C ARG A 200 -7.36 -28.76 11.03
N GLY A 201 -6.29 -29.40 10.55
CA GLY A 201 -6.21 -29.91 9.17
C GLY A 201 -5.90 -28.85 8.11
N TYR A 202 -5.54 -27.63 8.53
CA TYR A 202 -5.09 -26.56 7.63
C TYR A 202 -3.63 -26.14 7.89
N GLU A 203 -3.02 -25.57 6.86
CA GLU A 203 -1.80 -24.78 6.92
C GLU A 203 -2.14 -23.33 6.60
N TYR A 204 -1.44 -22.39 7.22
CA TYR A 204 -1.68 -20.96 7.09
C TYR A 204 -0.46 -20.20 6.62
N ARG A 205 -0.71 -19.19 5.79
CA ARG A 205 0.18 -18.05 5.56
C ARG A 205 -0.50 -16.80 6.08
N ILE A 206 0.18 -16.09 6.96
CA ILE A 206 -0.38 -14.91 7.63
C ILE A 206 0.45 -13.70 7.26
N ILE A 207 -0.19 -12.75 6.58
CA ILE A 207 0.38 -11.47 6.19
C ILE A 207 -0.14 -10.41 7.15
N ALA A 208 0.73 -9.48 7.52
CA ALA A 208 0.36 -8.28 8.25
C ALA A 208 0.70 -7.03 7.44
N LEU A 209 -0.28 -6.13 7.35
CA LEU A 209 -0.13 -4.80 6.75
C LEU A 209 -0.41 -3.75 7.82
N ALA A 210 0.48 -2.78 7.98
CA ALA A 210 0.24 -1.63 8.84
C ALA A 210 0.25 -0.32 8.06
N TYR A 211 -0.68 0.58 8.41
CA TYR A 211 -0.95 1.81 7.68
C TYR A 211 -1.72 2.82 8.54
N ASN A 212 -1.85 4.05 8.04
CA ASN A 212 -2.77 5.04 8.58
C ASN A 212 -4.13 4.90 7.90
N SER A 213 -5.12 4.30 8.57
CA SER A 213 -6.47 4.11 8.03
C SER A 213 -7.26 5.41 7.86
N GLN A 214 -6.76 6.52 8.41
CA GLN A 214 -7.38 7.84 8.34
C GLN A 214 -6.64 8.75 7.35
N GLU A 215 -5.70 8.21 6.58
CA GLU A 215 -4.96 8.98 5.59
C GLU A 215 -5.92 9.48 4.49
N LYS A 216 -5.97 10.81 4.36
CA LYS A 216 -6.75 11.50 3.35
C LYS A 216 -5.84 11.97 2.24
N SER A 217 -6.31 11.83 0.99
CA SER A 217 -5.57 12.41 -0.12
C SER A 217 -5.63 13.95 0.00
N PRO A 218 -4.58 14.68 -0.38
CA PRO A 218 -4.61 16.13 -0.41
C PRO A 218 -5.50 16.68 -1.55
N TYR A 219 -6.18 15.81 -2.31
CA TYR A 219 -7.02 16.09 -3.47
C TYR A 219 -8.52 15.84 -3.17
N PRO A 220 -9.20 16.71 -2.39
CA PRO A 220 -10.49 16.42 -1.74
C PRO A 220 -11.71 16.25 -2.66
N GLN A 221 -11.52 16.30 -3.98
CA GLN A 221 -12.61 16.34 -4.97
C GLN A 221 -13.00 14.97 -5.53
N TYR A 222 -12.24 13.92 -5.22
CA TYR A 222 -12.45 12.58 -5.75
C TYR A 222 -12.80 11.61 -4.60
N GLU A 223 -14.03 11.08 -4.61
CA GLU A 223 -14.58 10.10 -3.64
C GLU A 223 -14.58 10.59 -2.16
N GLU A 224 -14.67 9.68 -1.18
CA GLU A 224 -14.54 9.99 0.26
C GLU A 224 -13.12 10.47 0.67
N ASN A 225 -12.25 10.69 -0.34
CA ASN A 225 -10.88 11.16 -0.24
C ASN A 225 -9.99 10.25 0.64
N ASN A 226 -10.36 8.98 0.80
CA ASN A 226 -9.58 7.98 1.53
C ASN A 226 -8.49 7.41 0.63
N VAL A 227 -7.24 7.42 1.11
CA VAL A 227 -6.13 6.80 0.38
C VAL A 227 -6.18 5.27 0.50
N VAL A 228 -6.54 4.78 1.70
CA VAL A 228 -6.72 3.35 1.96
C VAL A 228 -8.20 3.01 1.82
N THR A 229 -8.53 2.21 0.81
CA THR A 229 -9.90 1.76 0.54
C THR A 229 -10.00 0.24 0.69
N THR A 230 -11.23 -0.27 0.82
CA THR A 230 -11.48 -1.72 0.83
C THR A 230 -11.07 -2.41 -0.46
N GLU A 231 -11.08 -1.68 -1.58
CA GLU A 231 -10.75 -2.18 -2.92
C GLU A 231 -9.25 -2.14 -3.22
N MET A 232 -8.43 -1.52 -2.36
CA MET A 232 -6.98 -1.47 -2.52
C MET A 232 -6.38 -2.88 -2.62
N LEU A 233 -6.94 -3.85 -1.88
CA LEU A 233 -6.51 -5.24 -1.92
C LEU A 233 -7.50 -6.07 -2.74
N ASN A 234 -7.00 -6.95 -3.62
CA ASN A 234 -7.85 -7.81 -4.45
C ASN A 234 -8.38 -9.06 -3.70
N LEU A 235 -8.79 -8.88 -2.45
CA LEU A 235 -9.26 -9.95 -1.58
C LEU A 235 -10.75 -10.21 -1.77
N LYS A 236 -11.06 -11.40 -2.29
CA LYS A 236 -12.40 -11.98 -2.33
C LYS A 236 -12.28 -13.48 -2.08
N LYS A 237 -13.39 -14.13 -1.73
CA LYS A 237 -13.40 -15.60 -1.59
C LYS A 237 -12.88 -16.24 -2.89
N GLY A 238 -11.91 -17.14 -2.76
CA GLY A 238 -11.24 -17.79 -3.90
C GLY A 238 -10.03 -17.03 -4.46
N THR A 239 -9.67 -15.84 -3.95
CA THR A 239 -8.39 -15.21 -4.28
C THR A 239 -7.26 -16.12 -3.79
N THR A 240 -6.38 -16.54 -4.70
CA THR A 240 -5.21 -17.33 -4.34
C THR A 240 -4.09 -16.43 -3.80
N PHE A 241 -3.18 -16.98 -3.01
CA PHE A 241 -2.05 -16.21 -2.48
C PHE A 241 -1.17 -15.64 -3.60
N GLN A 242 -0.99 -16.36 -4.71
CA GLN A 242 -0.22 -15.93 -5.88
C GLN A 242 -0.80 -14.68 -6.55
N GLU A 243 -2.13 -14.55 -6.52
CA GLU A 243 -2.84 -13.42 -7.11
C GLU A 243 -2.89 -12.22 -6.16
N PHE A 244 -2.52 -12.40 -4.88
CA PHE A 244 -2.65 -11.37 -3.87
C PHE A 244 -1.78 -10.14 -4.19
N LYS A 245 -2.43 -8.99 -4.34
CA LYS A 245 -1.81 -7.72 -4.71
C LYS A 245 -2.53 -6.53 -4.10
N ALA A 246 -1.82 -5.41 -4.05
CA ALA A 246 -2.40 -4.10 -3.84
C ALA A 246 -2.48 -3.33 -5.16
N THR A 247 -3.54 -2.54 -5.31
CA THR A 247 -3.74 -1.57 -6.40
C THR A 247 -4.07 -0.22 -5.78
N PHE A 248 -3.33 0.82 -6.17
CA PHE A 248 -3.55 2.19 -5.71
C PHE A 248 -4.40 2.95 -6.73
N ALA A 249 -5.42 3.64 -6.22
CA ALA A 249 -6.29 4.45 -7.06
C ALA A 249 -5.56 5.69 -7.59
N SER A 250 -5.74 5.97 -8.88
CA SER A 250 -5.32 7.23 -9.50
C SER A 250 -6.55 7.96 -10.04
N TYR A 251 -6.56 9.27 -9.91
CA TYR A 251 -7.68 10.11 -10.30
C TYR A 251 -7.31 10.98 -11.48
N LEU A 252 -8.13 10.88 -12.52
CA LEU A 252 -7.99 11.70 -13.71
C LEU A 252 -8.53 13.11 -13.45
N VAL A 253 -7.73 14.11 -13.78
CA VAL A 253 -8.19 15.50 -13.80
C VAL A 253 -8.99 15.78 -15.08
N ASN A 254 -10.31 15.73 -14.93
CA ASN A 254 -11.26 16.03 -15.99
C ASN A 254 -11.34 17.54 -16.26
N ASP A 255 -11.26 17.90 -17.54
CA ASP A 255 -11.45 19.25 -18.08
C ASP A 255 -12.75 19.29 -18.89
N ASP A 256 -13.85 18.74 -18.33
CA ASP A 256 -15.16 18.66 -19.01
C ASP A 256 -15.85 20.02 -19.17
N GLY A 257 -15.10 21.13 -19.10
CA GLY A 257 -15.55 22.49 -19.36
C GLY A 257 -16.44 23.09 -18.27
N LYS A 258 -16.69 22.37 -17.16
CA LYS A 258 -17.47 22.89 -16.03
C LYS A 258 -16.58 23.72 -15.12
N THR A 259 -16.57 25.02 -15.38
CA THR A 259 -15.80 26.04 -14.65
C THR A 259 -16.30 26.28 -13.22
N ASP A 260 -17.48 25.78 -12.86
CA ASP A 260 -18.24 26.30 -11.72
C ASP A 260 -18.29 25.36 -10.50
N THR A 261 -17.34 24.43 -10.39
CA THR A 261 -17.21 23.62 -9.15
C THR A 261 -16.16 24.29 -8.26
N PRO A 262 -16.52 24.81 -7.07
CA PRO A 262 -15.55 25.35 -6.12
C PRO A 262 -14.54 24.25 -5.79
N ASN A 263 -13.26 24.54 -6.00
CA ASN A 263 -12.19 23.54 -6.00
C ASN A 263 -12.44 22.50 -7.09
N ASN A 264 -12.02 22.79 -8.31
CA ASN A 264 -11.73 21.79 -9.35
C ASN A 264 -10.20 21.75 -9.55
N TRP A 265 -9.58 20.57 -9.60
CA TRP A 265 -8.15 20.42 -9.87
C TRP A 265 -7.78 20.81 -11.32
N LEU A 266 -8.72 21.39 -12.06
CA LEU A 266 -8.48 22.20 -13.25
C LEU A 266 -7.40 23.27 -13.04
N ASP A 267 -7.27 23.80 -11.83
CA ASP A 267 -6.21 24.74 -11.47
C ASP A 267 -4.80 24.15 -11.61
N TYR A 268 -4.65 22.85 -11.35
CA TYR A 268 -3.41 22.13 -11.63
C TYR A 268 -3.13 22.02 -13.13
N LEU A 269 -4.18 22.01 -13.96
CA LEU A 269 -4.10 22.07 -15.42
C LEU A 269 -4.15 23.50 -15.99
N LYS A 270 -4.17 24.57 -15.15
CA LYS A 270 -4.32 25.94 -15.65
C LYS A 270 -3.18 26.31 -16.60
N LYS A 271 -3.57 26.90 -17.74
CA LYS A 271 -2.75 27.11 -18.93
C LYS A 271 -1.95 28.41 -18.87
N ILE A 272 -0.78 28.37 -19.48
CA ILE A 272 -0.11 29.52 -20.09
C ILE A 272 -0.95 29.88 -21.34
N VAL A 273 -1.57 31.07 -21.39
CA VAL A 273 -2.26 31.73 -22.53
C VAL A 273 -2.51 30.90 -23.81
N LEU A 274 -3.79 30.79 -24.24
CA LEU A 274 -4.36 30.39 -25.56
C LEU A 274 -3.82 29.16 -26.32
N THR A 275 -2.64 28.63 -26.01
CA THR A 275 -1.99 27.47 -26.63
C THR A 275 -1.36 26.59 -25.54
N LEU A 276 -1.61 25.28 -25.63
CA LEU A 276 -1.56 24.28 -24.56
C LEU A 276 -0.17 23.88 -23.99
N ASN A 277 0.90 24.63 -24.24
CA ASN A 277 2.24 24.02 -24.33
C ASN A 277 2.93 23.60 -23.00
N ASN A 278 2.44 23.97 -21.80
CA ASN A 278 3.12 23.64 -20.51
C ASN A 278 2.37 22.63 -19.62
N VAL A 279 1.30 22.03 -20.14
CA VAL A 279 0.66 20.84 -19.54
C VAL A 279 0.98 19.57 -20.34
N ASP A 280 1.70 19.71 -21.45
CA ASP A 280 2.08 18.59 -22.33
C ASP A 280 3.04 17.62 -21.64
N CYS A 281 3.80 18.07 -20.63
CA CYS A 281 4.62 17.19 -19.81
C CYS A 281 3.81 16.41 -18.74
N LEU A 282 2.55 16.76 -18.47
CA LEU A 282 1.74 16.19 -17.40
C LEU A 282 0.86 15.02 -17.87
N SER A 283 0.79 13.97 -17.06
CA SER A 283 -0.10 12.80 -17.27
C SER A 283 -1.58 13.13 -17.05
N ARG A 284 -1.85 14.25 -16.38
CA ARG A 284 -3.18 14.69 -15.91
C ARG A 284 -3.78 13.76 -14.84
N GLN A 285 -2.96 12.91 -14.23
CA GLN A 285 -3.35 12.02 -13.15
C GLN A 285 -2.85 12.57 -11.82
N LEU A 286 -3.62 12.32 -10.77
CA LEU A 286 -3.30 12.56 -9.38
C LEU A 286 -3.31 11.23 -8.66
N ILE A 287 -2.33 10.99 -7.80
CA ILE A 287 -2.28 9.78 -6.98
C ILE A 287 -1.69 10.10 -5.62
N THR A 288 -2.21 9.44 -4.61
CA THR A 288 -1.58 9.39 -3.29
C THR A 288 -1.44 7.93 -2.94
N VAL A 289 -0.21 7.52 -2.65
CA VAL A 289 0.07 6.14 -2.23
C VAL A 289 0.27 6.17 -0.71
N PRO A 290 -0.42 5.31 0.05
CA PRO A 290 -0.29 5.30 1.50
C PRO A 290 1.06 4.76 1.92
N GLN A 291 1.50 5.13 3.12
CA GLN A 291 2.61 4.44 3.76
C GLN A 291 2.18 3.03 4.16
N LEU A 292 2.80 2.02 3.56
CA LEU A 292 2.52 0.62 3.88
C LEU A 292 3.75 -0.06 4.50
N PHE A 293 3.52 -0.69 5.66
CA PHE A 293 4.43 -1.62 6.27
C PHE A 293 3.94 -3.05 6.06
N TYR A 294 4.84 -3.96 5.69
CA TYR A 294 4.52 -5.35 5.36
C TYR A 294 5.40 -6.31 6.14
N GLY A 295 4.81 -7.43 6.55
CA GLY A 295 5.55 -8.58 7.06
C GLY A 295 4.72 -9.86 7.05
N THR A 296 5.41 -10.97 7.24
CA THR A 296 4.85 -12.32 7.39
C THR A 296 5.01 -12.77 8.83
N LEU A 297 4.03 -13.49 9.37
CA LEU A 297 4.14 -14.11 10.69
C LEU A 297 4.70 -15.52 10.55
N TYR A 298 5.47 -15.94 11.55
CA TYR A 298 6.06 -17.27 11.71
C TYR A 298 6.07 -17.66 13.19
N GLN A 299 6.44 -18.91 13.51
CA GLN A 299 6.50 -19.39 14.89
C GLN A 299 7.67 -18.75 15.65
N GLN A 300 7.41 -18.30 16.88
CA GLN A 300 8.48 -17.79 17.73
C GLN A 300 9.53 -18.87 18.02
N GLY A 301 10.80 -18.54 17.80
CA GLY A 301 11.92 -19.47 17.98
C GLY A 301 12.23 -20.36 16.78
N ASP A 302 11.54 -20.17 15.64
CA ASP A 302 11.93 -20.81 14.37
C ASP A 302 13.03 -20.01 13.67
N ASP A 303 14.27 -20.50 13.76
CA ASP A 303 15.45 -19.93 13.12
C ASP A 303 15.33 -19.84 11.59
N THR A 304 14.48 -20.66 10.97
CA THR A 304 14.26 -20.66 9.52
C THR A 304 13.23 -19.62 9.07
N GLN A 305 12.50 -19.01 10.02
CA GLN A 305 11.38 -18.11 9.79
C GLN A 305 10.39 -18.65 8.76
N ASN A 306 10.00 -19.92 8.88
CA ASN A 306 9.10 -20.57 7.95
C ASN A 306 7.74 -19.85 7.94
N PRO A 307 7.31 -19.29 6.80
CA PRO A 307 6.05 -18.55 6.70
C PRO A 307 4.82 -19.48 6.66
N ILE A 308 5.01 -20.80 6.59
CA ILE A 308 3.92 -21.78 6.64
C ILE A 308 3.73 -22.25 8.08
N ILE A 309 2.54 -22.01 8.59
CA ILE A 309 2.14 -22.36 9.95
C ILE A 309 1.21 -23.57 9.85
N SER A 310 1.70 -24.74 10.27
CA SER A 310 0.90 -25.97 10.22
C SER A 310 0.03 -26.11 11.45
N SER A 311 -1.24 -26.47 11.26
CA SER A 311 -2.12 -26.81 12.39
C SER A 311 -1.63 -28.02 13.19
N ALA A 312 -0.77 -28.88 12.63
CA ALA A 312 -0.18 -30.01 13.34
C ALA A 312 0.64 -29.54 14.56
N ASP A 313 1.35 -28.42 14.45
CA ASP A 313 2.21 -27.90 15.51
C ASP A 313 1.41 -27.34 16.71
N TYR A 314 0.10 -27.16 16.53
CA TYR A 314 -0.80 -26.55 17.50
C TYR A 314 -1.90 -27.49 17.99
N GLN A 315 -1.87 -28.77 17.61
CA GLN A 315 -2.81 -29.74 18.16
C GLN A 315 -2.48 -30.01 19.63
N LYS A 316 -3.51 -30.14 20.47
CA LYS A 316 -3.34 -30.40 21.93
C LYS A 316 -2.44 -31.60 22.22
N GLU A 317 -2.53 -32.64 21.41
CA GLU A 317 -1.68 -33.85 21.48
C GLU A 317 -0.18 -33.59 21.21
N ASN A 318 0.14 -32.49 20.51
CA ASN A 318 1.51 -32.07 20.20
C ASN A 318 2.00 -30.93 21.11
N LEU A 319 1.10 -30.27 21.84
CA LEU A 319 1.41 -29.21 22.78
C LEU A 319 1.75 -29.79 24.16
N GLY A 320 3.01 -30.20 24.36
CA GLY A 320 3.46 -30.84 25.61
C GLY A 320 3.12 -30.07 26.91
N ASN A 321 3.04 -28.74 26.87
CA ASN A 321 2.70 -27.88 28.02
C ASN A 321 1.36 -27.11 27.87
N ASN A 322 0.47 -27.53 26.97
CA ASN A 322 -0.84 -26.88 26.68
C ASN A 322 -0.79 -25.38 26.31
N THR A 323 0.39 -24.79 26.14
CA THR A 323 0.57 -23.38 25.75
C THR A 323 1.08 -23.34 24.32
N PRO A 324 0.31 -22.83 23.36
CA PRO A 324 0.74 -22.75 21.97
C PRO A 324 1.90 -21.76 21.82
N THR A 325 2.93 -22.16 21.06
CA THR A 325 4.04 -21.27 20.71
C THR A 325 3.50 -20.01 20.03
N PRO A 326 3.83 -18.79 20.50
CA PRO A 326 3.32 -17.58 19.89
C PRO A 326 3.76 -17.40 18.43
N LEU A 327 2.98 -16.65 17.67
CA LEU A 327 3.39 -16.16 16.36
C LEU A 327 4.08 -14.81 16.50
N VAL A 328 5.14 -14.59 15.74
CA VAL A 328 5.86 -13.32 15.71
C VAL A 328 6.03 -12.83 14.28
N GLY A 329 6.06 -11.51 14.10
CA GLY A 329 6.32 -10.88 12.81
C GLY A 329 6.85 -9.47 12.97
N THR A 330 7.66 -9.04 12.01
CA THR A 330 8.21 -7.68 11.95
C THR A 330 7.77 -7.04 10.64
N LEU A 331 7.24 -5.82 10.69
CA LEU A 331 6.78 -5.11 9.50
C LEU A 331 7.76 -4.01 9.09
N TYR A 332 8.06 -3.96 7.79
CA TYR A 332 9.01 -3.04 7.20
C TYR A 332 8.29 -2.17 6.17
N ARG A 333 8.69 -0.90 6.06
CA ARG A 333 8.15 -0.02 5.01
C ARG A 333 8.50 -0.62 3.66
N GLY A 334 7.48 -0.88 2.85
CA GLY A 334 7.69 -1.41 1.50
C GLY A 334 7.90 -0.32 0.44
N MET A 335 7.57 0.93 0.78
CA MET A 335 7.62 2.08 -0.12
C MET A 335 8.94 2.85 0.00
N ALA A 336 9.27 3.64 -1.02
CA ALA A 336 10.21 4.75 -0.88
C ALA A 336 9.48 5.98 -0.34
N GLU A 337 10.14 6.77 0.50
CA GLU A 337 9.66 8.08 0.94
C GLU A 337 10.45 9.18 0.23
N VAL A 338 9.75 10.14 -0.36
CA VAL A 338 10.34 11.29 -1.02
C VAL A 338 9.84 12.55 -0.34
N GLU A 339 10.77 13.38 0.13
CA GLU A 339 10.52 14.68 0.72
C GLU A 339 11.23 15.78 -0.06
N VAL A 340 10.52 16.85 -0.35
CA VAL A 340 11.08 18.08 -0.90
C VAL A 340 10.76 19.23 0.06
N HIS A 341 11.82 19.81 0.60
CA HIS A 341 11.80 20.94 1.52
C HIS A 341 12.17 22.20 0.76
N ILE A 342 11.29 23.19 0.78
CA ILE A 342 11.58 24.56 0.33
C ILE A 342 11.53 25.43 1.57
N THR A 343 12.69 25.74 2.16
CA THR A 343 12.78 26.31 3.51
C THR A 343 12.24 27.73 3.58
N HIS A 344 12.51 28.53 2.56
CA HIS A 344 11.96 29.89 2.43
C HIS A 344 11.12 29.99 1.16
N ALA A 345 9.82 29.68 1.31
CA ALA A 345 8.83 29.91 0.27
C ALA A 345 8.70 31.40 -0.05
N ALA A 346 8.44 31.75 -1.31
CA ALA A 346 8.29 33.13 -1.74
C ALA A 346 7.20 33.26 -2.82
N HIS A 347 6.65 34.46 -2.97
CA HIS A 347 5.90 34.77 -4.18
C HIS A 347 6.83 34.80 -5.40
N TYR A 348 6.42 34.17 -6.49
CA TYR A 348 7.18 34.19 -7.75
C TYR A 348 7.35 35.61 -8.28
N SER A 349 6.30 36.44 -8.21
CA SER A 349 6.38 37.89 -8.40
C SER A 349 5.24 38.61 -7.69
N ILE A 350 5.29 39.94 -7.68
CA ILE A 350 4.23 40.81 -7.13
C ILE A 350 2.88 40.51 -7.79
N THR A 351 2.87 40.22 -9.10
CA THR A 351 1.65 40.00 -9.88
C THR A 351 1.26 38.52 -9.93
N ALA A 352 2.23 37.63 -10.11
CA ALA A 352 2.04 36.18 -10.18
C ALA A 352 2.43 35.55 -8.84
N GLN A 353 1.62 35.81 -7.80
CA GLN A 353 1.84 35.27 -6.46
C GLN A 353 1.73 33.75 -6.45
N THR A 354 2.67 33.08 -5.78
CA THR A 354 2.62 31.64 -5.51
C THR A 354 1.37 31.27 -4.70
N GLN A 355 0.72 30.16 -5.04
CA GLN A 355 -0.52 29.68 -4.41
C GLN A 355 -0.37 28.27 -3.84
N TRP A 356 0.37 27.40 -4.53
CA TRP A 356 0.53 26.00 -4.14
C TRP A 356 1.72 25.36 -4.84
N TYR A 357 2.10 24.19 -4.37
CA TYR A 357 3.17 23.34 -4.90
C TYR A 357 2.66 21.92 -5.08
N CYS A 358 3.14 21.24 -6.12
CA CYS A 358 2.94 19.80 -6.34
C CYS A 358 4.28 19.13 -6.57
N LEU A 359 4.48 17.97 -5.95
CA LEU A 359 5.54 17.05 -6.35
C LEU A 359 5.04 16.20 -7.51
N LEU A 360 5.87 16.08 -8.53
CA LEU A 360 5.62 15.32 -9.74
C LEU A 360 6.62 14.17 -9.88
N ALA A 361 6.16 13.06 -10.44
CA ALA A 361 6.99 11.94 -10.85
C ALA A 361 6.59 11.46 -12.26
N ASP A 362 7.55 11.21 -13.13
CA ASP A 362 7.29 10.80 -14.52
C ASP A 362 6.92 9.33 -14.67
N THR A 363 7.35 8.50 -13.72
CA THR A 363 7.03 7.08 -13.65
C THR A 363 6.48 6.80 -12.27
N VAL A 364 5.20 6.43 -12.22
CA VAL A 364 4.49 6.02 -11.00
C VAL A 364 3.84 4.68 -11.24
N LEU A 365 4.23 3.69 -10.45
CA LEU A 365 3.66 2.34 -10.48
C LEU A 365 2.46 2.29 -9.54
N THR A 366 1.42 1.56 -9.93
CA THR A 366 0.13 1.55 -9.21
C THR A 366 -0.21 0.20 -8.60
N GLN A 367 0.52 -0.86 -8.96
CA GLN A 367 0.25 -2.21 -8.47
C GLN A 367 1.50 -2.84 -7.89
N MET A 368 1.33 -3.74 -6.93
CA MET A 368 2.41 -4.56 -6.41
C MET A 368 1.87 -5.91 -5.91
N PRO A 369 2.56 -7.03 -6.17
CA PRO A 369 2.25 -8.29 -5.52
C PRO A 369 2.56 -8.21 -4.03
N LEU A 370 1.75 -8.90 -3.22
CA LEU A 370 1.89 -8.97 -1.75
C LEU A 370 2.21 -10.39 -1.26
N THR A 371 2.71 -11.24 -2.16
CA THR A 371 3.17 -12.61 -1.86
C THR A 371 4.44 -12.64 -1.02
N SER A 372 5.20 -11.54 -0.99
CA SER A 372 6.39 -11.37 -0.15
C SER A 372 6.73 -9.89 0.00
N TYR A 373 7.66 -9.58 0.91
CA TYR A 373 8.25 -8.24 1.01
C TYR A 373 9.00 -7.84 -0.29
N ASP A 374 9.46 -8.82 -1.07
CA ASP A 374 10.06 -8.56 -2.39
C ASP A 374 9.08 -8.10 -3.45
N GLY A 375 7.78 -8.29 -3.24
CA GLY A 375 6.77 -7.81 -4.16
C GLY A 375 6.81 -6.29 -4.38
N PHE A 376 7.26 -5.51 -3.38
CA PHE A 376 7.46 -4.07 -3.53
C PHE A 376 8.53 -3.68 -4.57
N LYS A 377 9.53 -4.54 -4.85
CA LYS A 377 10.49 -4.30 -5.96
C LYS A 377 9.86 -4.54 -7.34
N GLN A 378 8.79 -5.31 -7.37
CA GLN A 378 8.12 -5.77 -8.58
C GLN A 378 6.89 -4.91 -8.86
N GLY A 379 6.96 -3.62 -8.53
CA GLY A 379 5.89 -2.68 -8.85
C GLY A 379 5.51 -2.81 -10.33
N GLY A 380 4.21 -2.93 -10.59
CA GLY A 380 3.64 -3.13 -11.91
C GLY A 380 2.65 -2.03 -12.25
N GLU A 381 2.19 -2.06 -13.50
CA GLU A 381 1.18 -1.14 -14.06
C GLU A 381 1.55 0.34 -13.83
N PRO A 382 2.36 0.94 -14.72
CA PRO A 382 2.57 2.38 -14.69
C PRO A 382 1.23 3.10 -14.87
N ILE A 383 1.12 4.30 -14.31
CA ILE A 383 -0.05 5.14 -14.52
C ILE A 383 -0.35 5.28 -16.02
N ASN A 384 -1.61 5.03 -16.39
CA ASN A 384 -2.05 5.21 -17.76
C ASN A 384 -2.26 6.71 -18.05
N ASN A 385 -1.50 7.21 -19.03
CA ASN A 385 -1.65 8.57 -19.52
C ASN A 385 -3.03 8.73 -20.17
N TYR A 386 -3.75 9.79 -19.81
CA TYR A 386 -5.10 10.05 -20.29
C TYR A 386 -5.21 10.14 -21.83
N SER A 387 -4.13 10.52 -22.51
CA SER A 387 -4.11 10.60 -23.96
C SER A 387 -2.74 10.27 -24.54
N LYS A 388 -2.70 9.86 -25.82
CA LYS A 388 -1.45 9.70 -26.60
C LYS A 388 -0.64 11.00 -26.74
N LYS A 389 -1.19 12.13 -26.30
CA LYS A 389 -0.58 13.47 -26.35
C LYS A 389 -0.27 14.04 -24.96
N GLY A 390 -0.63 13.34 -23.88
CA GLY A 390 -0.31 13.75 -22.52
C GLY A 390 1.07 13.28 -22.13
N GLY A 391 1.75 14.05 -21.28
CA GLY A 391 3.09 13.71 -20.81
C GLY A 391 3.06 12.68 -19.70
N THR A 392 4.21 12.48 -19.07
CA THR A 392 4.46 11.39 -18.13
C THR A 392 4.34 11.84 -16.67
N TYR A 393 4.50 13.13 -16.37
CA TYR A 393 4.55 13.62 -14.99
C TYR A 393 3.17 13.61 -14.32
N THR A 394 3.07 12.80 -13.27
CA THR A 394 1.91 12.63 -12.40
C THR A 394 2.12 13.38 -11.11
N ALA A 395 1.08 14.04 -10.58
CA ALA A 395 1.16 14.62 -9.24
C ALA A 395 1.03 13.56 -8.15
N ILE A 396 2.01 13.55 -7.24
CA ILE A 396 2.15 12.56 -6.17
C ILE A 396 2.10 13.17 -4.75
N ALA A 397 2.27 14.49 -4.64
CA ALA A 397 2.04 15.24 -3.40
C ALA A 397 1.60 16.67 -3.70
N TYR A 398 1.04 17.34 -2.69
CA TYR A 398 0.58 18.71 -2.77
C TYR A 398 0.74 19.46 -1.44
N ALA A 399 1.02 20.74 -1.54
CA ALA A 399 1.04 21.66 -0.42
C ALA A 399 0.50 23.04 -0.84
N GLN A 400 -0.29 23.68 0.03
CA GLN A 400 -0.66 25.08 -0.14
C GLN A 400 0.52 26.00 0.18
N PHE A 401 0.55 27.19 -0.43
CA PHE A 401 1.52 28.21 -0.08
C PHE A 401 1.31 28.69 1.37
N PRO A 402 2.27 28.48 2.27
CA PRO A 402 2.09 28.73 3.71
C PRO A 402 2.27 30.21 4.09
N GLY A 403 2.80 31.02 3.17
CA GLY A 403 3.26 32.40 3.39
C GLY A 403 4.75 32.55 3.08
N GLU A 404 5.19 33.78 2.83
CA GLU A 404 6.60 34.07 2.56
C GLU A 404 7.50 33.74 3.76
N GLY A 405 8.68 33.20 3.49
CA GLY A 405 9.69 32.84 4.48
C GLY A 405 9.35 31.59 5.30
N LYS A 406 8.22 30.94 5.06
CA LYS A 406 7.85 29.68 5.72
C LYS A 406 8.27 28.47 4.88
N GLU A 407 8.47 27.35 5.57
CA GLU A 407 8.82 26.10 4.94
C GLU A 407 7.62 25.45 4.25
N VAL A 408 7.86 24.92 3.05
CA VAL A 408 6.95 24.02 2.34
C VAL A 408 7.58 22.63 2.34
N VAL A 409 6.81 21.62 2.77
CA VAL A 409 7.21 20.21 2.71
C VAL A 409 6.26 19.46 1.80
N LEU A 410 6.78 18.94 0.70
CA LEU A 410 6.08 17.99 -0.17
C LEU A 410 6.56 16.58 0.18
N LYS A 411 5.66 15.76 0.71
CA LYS A 411 5.94 14.36 1.08
C LYS A 411 5.10 13.41 0.24
N ALA A 412 5.74 12.41 -0.35
CA ALA A 412 5.08 11.32 -1.06
C ALA A 412 5.69 9.97 -0.68
N PHE A 413 4.84 8.94 -0.63
CA PHE A 413 5.30 7.56 -0.75
C PHE A 413 5.14 7.10 -2.20
N VAL A 414 6.10 6.36 -2.71
CA VAL A 414 6.07 5.82 -4.07
C VAL A 414 6.63 4.41 -4.11
N LEU A 415 6.12 3.60 -5.04
CA LEU A 415 6.66 2.26 -5.24
C LEU A 415 8.11 2.35 -5.74
N PRO A 416 9.00 1.45 -5.29
CA PRO A 416 10.36 1.35 -5.80
C PRO A 416 10.41 1.29 -7.33
N GLY A 417 11.34 2.00 -7.93
CA GLY A 417 11.41 2.14 -9.38
C GLY A 417 12.36 3.25 -9.82
N LYS A 418 12.43 3.46 -11.13
CA LYS A 418 13.18 4.58 -11.71
C LYS A 418 12.21 5.69 -12.09
N THR A 419 12.52 6.92 -11.72
CA THR A 419 11.63 8.07 -11.99
C THR A 419 12.42 9.37 -12.05
N HIS A 420 11.95 10.34 -12.81
CA HIS A 420 12.36 11.73 -12.70
C HIS A 420 11.39 12.46 -11.78
N LEU A 421 11.92 13.37 -10.97
CA LEU A 421 11.13 14.17 -10.04
C LEU A 421 11.11 15.63 -10.48
N ALA A 422 9.98 16.31 -10.27
CA ALA A 422 9.84 17.74 -10.53
C ALA A 422 8.89 18.37 -9.52
N VAL A 423 8.98 19.69 -9.34
CA VAL A 423 8.03 20.49 -8.57
C VAL A 423 7.26 21.39 -9.53
N ARG A 424 5.93 21.33 -9.47
CA ARG A 424 5.06 22.29 -10.13
C ARG A 424 4.62 23.35 -9.13
N ILE A 425 4.80 24.61 -9.48
CA ILE A 425 4.39 25.77 -8.67
C ILE A 425 3.20 26.43 -9.33
N GLY A 426 2.09 26.55 -8.62
CA GLY A 426 0.89 27.25 -9.07
C GLY A 426 0.90 28.72 -8.70
N LEU A 427 0.43 29.57 -9.62
CA LEU A 427 0.48 31.02 -9.53
C LEU A 427 -0.91 31.63 -9.72
N LYS A 428 -1.17 32.73 -9.01
CA LYS A 428 -2.44 33.47 -9.07
C LYS A 428 -2.70 34.10 -10.44
N ALA A 429 -1.65 34.56 -11.12
CA ALA A 429 -1.73 35.21 -12.42
C ALA A 429 -0.81 34.53 -13.43
N TYR A 430 -0.90 34.95 -14.70
CA TYR A 430 -0.08 34.43 -15.79
C TYR A 430 1.42 34.39 -15.40
N PRO A 431 2.12 33.27 -15.62
CA PRO A 431 1.74 32.09 -16.42
C PRO A 431 0.90 31.00 -15.71
N HIS A 432 0.32 31.29 -14.55
CA HIS A 432 -0.53 30.39 -13.74
C HIS A 432 0.14 29.13 -13.20
N ALA A 433 1.18 28.60 -13.83
CA ALA A 433 2.06 27.58 -13.24
C ALA A 433 3.40 27.46 -13.97
N HIS A 434 4.41 26.94 -13.26
CA HIS A 434 5.69 26.50 -13.82
C HIS A 434 6.09 25.13 -13.29
N ASN A 435 6.84 24.36 -14.08
CA ASN A 435 7.39 23.06 -13.69
C ASN A 435 8.92 23.19 -13.57
N TYR A 436 9.49 22.63 -12.51
CA TYR A 436 10.92 22.68 -12.24
C TYR A 436 11.44 21.28 -11.90
N GLN A 437 12.33 20.73 -12.70
CA GLN A 437 12.97 19.44 -12.48
C GLN A 437 13.87 19.48 -11.24
N ILE A 438 13.74 18.46 -10.39
CA ILE A 438 14.64 18.22 -9.26
C ILE A 438 15.91 17.56 -9.80
N LYS A 439 17.08 18.08 -9.41
CA LYS A 439 18.37 17.58 -9.90
C LYS A 439 19.09 16.78 -8.84
N ALA A 440 19.93 15.86 -9.31
CA ALA A 440 20.76 14.99 -8.45
C ALA A 440 21.60 15.80 -7.45
N LYS A 441 22.13 16.95 -7.89
CA LYS A 441 22.97 17.86 -7.11
C LYS A 441 22.24 18.60 -5.99
N ASP A 442 20.90 18.61 -5.98
CA ASP A 442 20.09 19.33 -4.98
C ASP A 442 19.79 18.47 -3.74
N MET A 443 20.39 17.28 -3.68
CA MET A 443 20.19 16.32 -2.62
C MET A 443 21.23 16.51 -1.52
N MET A 444 20.80 16.81 -0.29
CA MET A 444 21.72 17.16 0.80
C MET A 444 22.18 15.99 1.68
N SER A 445 21.41 14.92 1.82
CA SER A 445 21.92 13.61 2.27
C SER A 445 20.83 12.56 2.12
N SER A 446 21.23 11.31 1.86
CA SER A 446 20.48 10.17 2.39
C SER A 446 21.13 9.86 3.72
N GLU A 447 20.39 9.97 4.82
CA GLU A 447 20.93 9.66 6.14
C GLU A 447 21.50 8.23 6.14
N ALA A 448 22.72 8.11 6.67
CA ALA A 448 23.61 7.00 6.42
C ALA A 448 23.05 5.65 6.86
N ALA A 449 22.65 4.82 5.89
CA ALA A 449 22.70 3.36 5.98
C ALA A 449 22.61 2.81 4.55
N THR A 450 23.77 2.51 3.93
CA THR A 450 23.91 2.00 2.54
C THR A 450 23.58 2.98 1.40
N CYS A 451 23.93 4.25 1.60
CA CYS A 451 23.76 5.36 0.66
C CYS A 451 24.66 5.28 -0.59
N VAL A 452 24.33 4.39 -1.52
CA VAL A 452 24.57 4.65 -2.95
C VAL A 452 23.20 4.86 -3.57
N ILE A 453 22.77 6.13 -3.57
CA ILE A 453 21.74 6.55 -4.51
C ILE A 453 22.39 6.43 -5.88
N VAL A 454 21.94 5.44 -6.63
CA VAL A 454 22.27 5.37 -8.05
C VAL A 454 21.41 6.47 -8.66
N VAL A 455 21.98 7.66 -8.83
CA VAL A 455 21.42 8.64 -9.75
C VAL A 455 22.22 8.49 -11.02
N ASP A 456 21.53 8.41 -12.15
CA ASP A 456 22.22 8.71 -13.39
C ASP A 456 22.46 10.22 -13.41
N GLY A 457 23.68 10.63 -13.04
CA GLY A 457 24.09 12.02 -12.91
C GLY A 457 23.98 12.83 -14.22
N VAL A 458 23.78 12.16 -15.36
CA VAL A 458 23.56 12.80 -16.66
C VAL A 458 22.09 13.07 -16.92
N SER A 459 21.18 12.16 -16.55
CA SER A 459 19.74 12.27 -16.83
C SER A 459 18.89 12.77 -15.67
N ASN A 460 19.44 12.85 -14.44
CA ASN A 460 18.66 13.09 -13.20
C ASN A 460 17.59 12.00 -12.96
N LEU A 461 17.85 10.78 -13.42
CA LEU A 461 16.98 9.62 -13.17
C LEU A 461 17.27 9.05 -11.77
N PHE A 462 16.27 9.07 -10.90
CA PHE A 462 16.36 8.59 -9.52
C PHE A 462 15.96 7.11 -9.44
N TYR A 463 16.77 6.32 -8.72
CA TYR A 463 16.50 4.91 -8.47
C TYR A 463 15.98 4.75 -7.04
N LEU A 464 14.67 4.81 -6.91
CA LEU A 464 13.97 4.75 -5.62
C LEU A 464 13.90 3.31 -5.13
N ARG A 465 14.31 3.11 -3.87
CA ARG A 465 14.37 1.81 -3.20
C ARG A 465 13.35 1.78 -2.08
N ARG A 466 12.79 0.60 -1.82
CA ARG A 466 11.93 0.38 -0.65
C ARG A 466 12.69 0.68 0.62
N ASN A 467 11.94 1.10 1.65
CA ASN A 467 12.47 1.42 2.96
C ASN A 467 13.58 2.50 2.95
N HIS A 468 13.67 3.31 1.90
CA HIS A 468 14.61 4.42 1.83
C HIS A 468 13.85 5.75 1.83
N LYS A 469 14.47 6.75 2.45
CA LYS A 469 14.02 8.14 2.46
C LYS A 469 14.94 8.99 1.58
N TYR A 470 14.35 9.80 0.71
CA TYR A 470 15.04 10.71 -0.20
C TYR A 470 14.62 12.13 0.13
N VAL A 471 15.58 12.96 0.59
CA VAL A 471 15.31 14.33 1.02
C VAL A 471 16.03 15.31 0.10
N PHE A 472 15.26 16.22 -0.49
CA PHE A 472 15.73 17.32 -1.31
C PHE A 472 15.46 18.63 -0.59
N THR A 473 16.46 19.50 -0.47
CA THR A 473 16.33 20.75 0.28
C THR A 473 16.75 21.93 -0.57
N TYR A 474 15.85 22.90 -0.68
CA TYR A 474 16.07 24.18 -1.31
C TYR A 474 15.94 25.28 -0.26
N ASP A 475 17.08 25.84 0.15
CA ASP A 475 17.11 26.92 1.14
C ASP A 475 16.18 28.07 0.75
N GLU A 476 16.20 28.44 -0.53
CA GLU A 476 15.33 29.45 -1.10
C GLU A 476 14.59 28.91 -2.32
N GLN A 477 13.32 29.30 -2.48
CA GLN A 477 12.53 28.95 -3.66
C GLN A 477 13.24 29.32 -4.97
N LYS A 478 13.98 30.44 -5.00
CA LYS A 478 14.70 30.90 -6.20
C LYS A 478 15.72 29.88 -6.73
N THR A 479 16.25 29.03 -5.86
CA THR A 479 17.21 27.99 -6.23
C THR A 479 16.53 26.89 -7.04
N LEU A 480 15.32 26.50 -6.65
CA LEU A 480 14.48 25.57 -7.41
C LEU A 480 13.96 26.21 -8.70
N THR A 481 13.62 27.50 -8.69
CA THR A 481 13.03 28.18 -9.85
C THR A 481 14.05 28.76 -10.83
N ASP A 482 15.33 28.38 -10.71
CA ASP A 482 16.39 28.73 -11.65
C ASP A 482 16.07 28.15 -13.04
N SER A 483 16.39 28.88 -14.11
CA SER A 483 16.07 28.47 -15.49
C SER A 483 16.68 27.12 -15.87
N ARG A 484 17.77 26.70 -15.23
CA ARG A 484 18.37 25.37 -15.43
C ARG A 484 17.44 24.25 -14.97
N HIS A 485 16.51 24.51 -14.04
CA HIS A 485 15.54 23.55 -13.56
C HIS A 485 14.24 23.57 -14.37
N LEU A 486 14.02 24.57 -15.23
CA LEU A 486 12.79 24.67 -15.99
C LEU A 486 12.53 23.40 -16.80
N LEU A 487 11.39 22.77 -16.55
CA LEU A 487 10.88 21.63 -17.32
C LEU A 487 9.86 22.17 -18.31
N GLU A 488 10.22 22.16 -19.59
CA GLU A 488 9.37 22.62 -20.70
C GLU A 488 8.27 21.61 -21.03
#